data_AF-A0A8S3QML3-F1
#
_entry.id   AF-A0A8S3QML3-F1
#
_cell.length_a   1.000
_cell.length_b   1.000
_cell.length_c   1.000
_cell.angle_alpha   90.00
_cell.angle_beta   90.00
_cell.angle_gamma   90.00
#
_symmetry.space_group_name_H-M   'P 1'
#
loop_
_entity.id
_entity.type
_entity.pdbx_description
1 polymer ?
#
loop_
_entity_poly.entity_id
_entity_poly.type
_entity_poly.pdbx_seq_one_letter_code
_entity_poly.pdbx_strand_id
1 'polypeptide(L)'
;MKQNTLLQKSYRNSIQNIFRMKRTLVDLKYSLANRSKAEVKLLKSNKILKNSAKNAETGMKAMQKCLQNEKIRIRYINNITRMEKKRTIEKCKYWENIAQKTRYLKDHLQAKHETEVKLLQEQILNMRQEQKANKHEINKTKDELHFLLDNLNEKKQVDLTVPAPNGKYTFSTDTNLCIMELLNANVAFEKVSCVISSVMKLCNVDSRNNIFPKKDYVSTISSTRLFVSQAHAAIVCSEQENQTLYTDETKKNGQPYGVFVTTNEDKKPFLLGLRQMSNKAAQTQLDVFKQILGDIELRYNQVTTNDVNNHFNNQILQNIKCTMSDRAATQYHLTNS
;
A
#
# COMPACT_ATOMS: atom_id res chain seq x y z
N MET A 1 146.73 65.50 80.21
CA MET A 1 146.55 64.03 80.09
C MET A 1 145.10 63.53 79.93
N LYS A 2 144.06 64.36 79.74
CA LYS A 2 142.64 63.92 79.59
C LYS A 2 142.04 63.97 78.16
N GLN A 3 142.77 64.46 77.14
CA GLN A 3 142.28 64.57 75.76
C GLN A 3 142.54 63.32 74.88
N ASN A 4 143.49 62.45 75.25
CA ASN A 4 143.85 61.27 74.45
C ASN A 4 142.86 60.09 74.63
N THR A 5 142.08 60.09 75.71
CA THR A 5 141.05 59.08 76.00
C THR A 5 139.70 59.33 75.31
N LEU A 6 139.40 60.58 74.91
CA LEU A 6 138.19 60.93 74.16
C LEU A 6 138.29 60.57 72.67
N LEU A 7 139.47 60.74 72.07
CA LEU A 7 139.76 60.35 70.68
C LEU A 7 139.71 58.82 70.49
N GLN A 8 140.25 58.04 71.42
CA GLN A 8 140.16 56.57 71.37
C GLN A 8 138.72 56.04 71.55
N LYS A 9 137.88 56.71 72.36
CA LYS A 9 136.46 56.37 72.52
C LYS A 9 135.65 56.68 71.25
N SER A 10 135.90 57.82 70.62
CA SER A 10 135.27 58.23 69.37
C SER A 10 135.65 57.29 68.20
N TYR A 11 136.92 56.88 68.13
CA TYR A 11 137.40 55.92 67.13
C TYR A 11 136.81 54.52 67.34
N ARG A 12 136.70 54.03 68.59
CA ARG A 12 136.00 52.77 68.90
C ARG A 12 134.52 52.81 68.56
N ASN A 13 133.82 53.90 68.86
CA ASN A 13 132.41 54.07 68.48
C ASN A 13 132.22 54.11 66.97
N SER A 14 133.12 54.76 66.24
CA SER A 14 133.09 54.82 64.78
C SER A 14 133.31 53.43 64.16
N ILE A 15 134.26 52.65 64.68
CA ILE A 15 134.49 51.27 64.25
C ILE A 15 133.28 50.38 64.59
N GLN A 16 132.71 50.49 65.78
CA GLN A 16 131.50 49.75 66.15
C GLN A 16 130.30 50.12 65.26
N ASN A 17 130.15 51.40 64.90
CA ASN A 17 129.12 51.85 63.96
C ASN A 17 129.36 51.31 62.55
N ILE A 18 130.61 51.27 62.07
CA ILE A 18 130.97 50.65 60.79
C ILE A 18 130.66 49.15 60.79
N PHE A 19 130.95 48.44 61.89
CA PHE A 19 130.60 47.03 62.03
C PHE A 19 129.07 46.80 62.07
N ARG A 20 128.32 47.64 62.80
CA ARG A 20 126.84 47.61 62.81
C ARG A 20 126.26 47.91 61.43
N MET A 21 126.82 48.89 60.71
CA MET A 21 126.43 49.22 59.33
C MET A 21 126.75 48.08 58.36
N LYS A 22 127.94 47.46 58.45
CA LYS A 22 128.27 46.30 57.61
C LYS A 22 127.34 45.13 57.88
N ARG A 23 127.02 44.85 59.15
CA ARG A 23 126.10 43.77 59.53
C ARG A 23 124.68 44.03 59.01
N THR A 24 124.15 45.25 59.22
CA THR A 24 122.84 45.64 58.67
C THR A 24 122.82 45.62 57.14
N LEU A 25 123.92 45.95 56.46
CA LEU A 25 124.02 45.89 55.00
C LEU A 25 124.03 44.44 54.49
N VAL A 26 124.67 43.52 55.22
CA VAL A 26 124.59 42.07 54.94
C VAL A 26 123.18 41.54 55.17
N ASP A 27 122.53 41.90 56.27
CA ASP A 27 121.16 41.50 56.59
C ASP A 27 120.16 42.07 55.56
N LEU A 28 120.35 43.31 55.13
CA LEU A 28 119.57 43.94 54.07
C LEU A 28 119.77 43.23 52.73
N LYS A 29 121.01 42.88 52.35
CA LYS A 29 121.28 42.11 51.13
C LYS A 29 120.62 40.72 51.17
N TYR A 30 120.69 40.04 52.31
CA TYR A 30 120.05 38.73 52.50
C TYR A 30 118.52 38.85 52.41
N SER A 31 117.95 39.88 53.05
CA SER A 31 116.52 40.22 52.97
C SER A 31 116.08 40.53 51.53
N LEU A 32 116.88 41.31 50.77
CA LEU A 32 116.60 41.66 49.38
C LEU A 32 116.64 40.44 48.46
N ALA A 33 117.62 39.55 48.65
CA ALA A 33 117.72 38.29 47.91
C ALA A 33 116.53 37.36 48.21
N ASN A 34 116.08 37.29 49.47
CA ASN A 34 114.88 36.53 49.85
C ASN A 34 113.60 37.14 49.28
N ARG A 35 113.49 38.48 49.26
CA ARG A 35 112.40 39.20 48.60
C ARG A 35 112.35 38.93 47.10
N SER A 36 113.50 38.98 46.42
CA SER A 36 113.61 38.67 44.99
C SER A 36 113.21 37.21 44.69
N LYS A 37 113.65 36.25 45.51
CA LYS A 37 113.21 34.85 45.40
C LYS A 37 111.70 34.68 45.63
N ALA A 38 111.13 35.40 46.60
CA ALA A 38 109.70 35.39 46.86
C ALA A 38 108.90 36.01 45.70
N GLU A 39 109.40 37.10 45.12
CA GLU A 39 108.80 37.78 43.97
C GLU A 39 108.76 36.87 42.73
N VAL A 40 109.86 36.17 42.43
CA VAL A 40 109.90 35.19 41.33
C VAL A 40 108.90 34.05 41.56
N LYS A 41 108.76 33.56 42.80
CA LYS A 41 107.75 32.55 43.14
C LYS A 41 106.32 33.08 42.96
N LEU A 42 106.05 34.31 43.39
CA LEU A 42 104.75 34.97 43.21
C LEU A 42 104.44 35.20 41.73
N LEU A 43 105.40 35.59 40.91
CA LEU A 43 105.23 35.73 39.46
C LEU A 43 104.90 34.41 38.77
N LYS A 44 105.60 33.32 39.14
CA LYS A 44 105.29 31.98 38.64
C LYS A 44 103.89 31.54 39.06
N SER A 45 103.53 31.74 40.32
CA SER A 45 102.18 31.44 40.84
C SER A 45 101.10 32.24 40.11
N ASN A 46 101.30 33.55 39.92
CA ASN A 46 100.40 34.42 39.17
C ASN A 46 100.24 33.99 37.71
N LYS A 47 101.31 33.51 37.06
CA LYS A 47 101.22 32.97 35.69
C LYS A 47 100.37 31.70 35.64
N ILE A 48 100.53 30.80 36.60
CA ILE A 48 99.72 29.58 36.72
C ILE A 48 98.25 29.95 36.97
N LEU A 49 97.98 30.88 37.89
CA LEU A 49 96.63 31.35 38.19
C LEU A 49 95.97 32.02 36.97
N LYS A 50 96.70 32.86 36.22
CA LYS A 50 96.19 33.46 34.98
C LYS A 50 95.83 32.42 33.92
N ASN A 51 96.65 31.38 33.76
CA ASN A 51 96.35 30.30 32.82
C ASN A 51 95.16 29.45 33.30
N SER A 52 95.09 29.15 34.60
CA SER A 52 93.95 28.45 35.21
C SER A 52 92.64 29.24 35.03
N ALA A 53 92.67 30.55 35.27
CA ALA A 53 91.52 31.44 35.07
C ALA A 53 91.06 31.48 33.61
N LYS A 54 92.00 31.57 32.65
CA LYS A 54 91.69 31.50 31.21
C LYS A 54 91.05 30.16 30.83
N ASN A 55 91.61 29.05 31.32
CA ASN A 55 91.06 27.71 31.06
C ASN A 55 89.64 27.57 31.65
N ALA A 56 89.43 28.04 32.89
CA ALA A 56 88.12 28.06 33.52
C ALA A 56 87.12 28.92 32.74
N GLU A 57 87.53 30.09 32.23
CA GLU A 57 86.69 30.95 31.40
C GLU A 57 86.30 30.26 30.08
N THR A 58 87.25 29.60 29.40
CA THR A 58 86.95 28.82 28.19
C THR A 58 86.02 27.64 28.48
N GLY A 59 86.21 26.97 29.63
CA GLY A 59 85.34 25.88 30.09
C GLY A 59 83.92 26.38 30.36
N MET A 60 83.76 27.52 31.02
CA MET A 60 82.44 28.14 31.25
C MET A 60 81.76 28.55 29.95
N LYS A 61 82.48 29.13 28.99
CA LYS A 61 81.93 29.47 27.67
C LYS A 61 81.47 28.23 26.91
N ALA A 62 82.27 27.16 26.93
CA ALA A 62 81.89 25.89 26.30
C ALA A 62 80.64 25.28 26.97
N MET A 63 80.59 25.27 28.30
CA MET A 63 79.44 24.78 29.06
C MET A 63 78.17 25.61 28.80
N GLN A 64 78.30 26.93 28.72
CA GLN A 64 77.19 27.83 28.38
C GLN A 64 76.66 27.56 26.97
N LYS A 65 77.55 27.32 25.99
CA LYS A 65 77.17 26.94 24.62
C LYS A 65 76.47 25.58 24.59
N CYS A 66 76.98 24.58 25.31
CA CYS A 66 76.33 23.27 25.44
C CYS A 66 74.92 23.41 26.04
N LEU A 67 74.76 24.21 27.09
CA LEU A 67 73.48 24.44 27.75
C LEU A 67 72.48 25.18 26.85
N GLN A 68 72.94 26.13 26.02
CA GLN A 68 72.10 26.77 25.01
C GLN A 68 71.65 25.78 23.93
N ASN A 69 72.55 24.95 23.42
CA ASN A 69 72.22 23.92 22.43
C ASN A 69 71.21 22.92 22.99
N GLU A 70 71.37 22.49 24.25
CA GLU A 70 70.42 21.57 24.89
C GLU A 70 69.05 22.23 25.09
N LYS A 71 68.99 23.52 25.45
CA LYS A 71 67.73 24.28 25.51
C LYS A 71 67.04 24.38 24.15
N ILE A 72 67.79 24.46 23.05
CA ILE A 72 67.24 24.45 21.69
C ILE A 72 66.70 23.05 21.36
N ARG A 73 67.46 22.00 21.67
CA ARG A 73 67.07 20.60 21.46
C ARG A 73 65.78 20.25 22.22
N ILE A 74 65.69 20.60 23.50
CA ILE A 74 64.49 20.38 24.32
C ILE A 74 63.28 21.10 23.73
N ARG A 75 63.44 22.35 23.27
CA ARG A 75 62.35 23.10 22.60
C ARG A 75 61.89 22.40 21.32
N TYR A 76 62.82 21.89 20.51
CA TYR A 76 62.49 21.15 19.29
C TYR A 76 61.72 19.86 19.59
N ILE A 77 62.20 19.05 20.53
CA ILE A 77 61.52 17.82 20.96
C ILE A 77 60.10 18.13 21.48
N ASN A 78 59.97 19.14 22.35
CA ASN A 78 58.65 19.53 22.88
C ASN A 78 57.68 19.96 21.77
N ASN A 79 58.16 20.65 20.74
CA ASN A 79 57.34 21.04 19.59
C ASN A 79 56.89 19.82 18.78
N ILE A 80 57.78 18.86 18.51
CA ILE A 80 57.41 17.60 17.84
C ILE A 80 56.34 16.87 18.65
N THR A 81 56.57 16.65 19.95
CA THR A 81 55.61 15.95 20.82
C THR A 81 54.26 16.66 20.86
N ARG A 82 54.24 18.00 20.85
CA ARG A 82 53.01 18.79 20.79
C ARG A 82 52.28 18.61 19.46
N MET A 83 52.99 18.59 18.34
CA MET A 83 52.42 18.37 17.01
C MET A 83 51.87 16.96 16.86
N GLU A 84 52.57 15.95 17.37
CA GLU A 84 52.11 14.56 17.39
C GLU A 84 50.86 14.40 18.25
N LYS A 85 50.84 14.98 19.46
CA LYS A 85 49.64 15.00 20.31
C LYS A 85 48.43 15.62 19.60
N LYS A 86 48.62 16.75 18.89
CA LYS A 86 47.56 17.38 18.10
C LYS A 86 47.04 16.45 16.99
N ARG A 87 47.94 15.83 16.22
CA ARG A 87 47.57 14.87 15.16
C ARG A 87 46.80 13.67 15.71
N THR A 88 47.20 13.15 16.87
CA THR A 88 46.49 12.03 17.52
C THR A 88 45.09 12.45 17.96
N ILE A 89 44.94 13.64 18.56
CA ILE A 89 43.62 14.18 18.95
C ILE A 89 42.72 14.36 17.72
N GLU A 90 43.25 14.92 16.63
CA GLU A 90 42.51 15.09 15.37
C GLU A 90 42.06 13.73 14.79
N LYS A 91 42.95 12.73 14.79
CA LYS A 91 42.58 11.35 14.40
C LYS A 91 41.50 10.76 15.29
N CYS A 92 41.59 10.92 16.61
CA CYS A 92 40.56 10.44 17.54
C CYS A 92 39.20 11.08 17.26
N LYS A 93 39.16 12.41 17.06
CA LYS A 93 37.92 13.13 16.69
C LYS A 93 37.33 12.65 15.37
N TYR A 94 38.17 12.39 14.38
CA TYR A 94 37.74 11.84 13.10
C TYR A 94 37.11 10.46 13.25
N TRP A 95 37.75 9.55 13.99
CA TRP A 95 37.20 8.22 14.27
C TRP A 95 35.92 8.25 15.10
N GLU A 96 35.82 9.16 16.06
CA GLU A 96 34.61 9.37 16.85
C GLU A 96 33.44 9.86 15.98
N ASN A 97 33.69 10.77 15.04
CA ASN A 97 32.68 11.22 14.08
C ASN A 97 32.19 10.06 13.18
N ILE A 98 33.11 9.23 12.68
CA ILE A 98 32.76 8.03 11.91
C ILE A 98 31.91 7.09 12.77
N ALA A 99 32.33 6.80 14.00
CA ALA A 99 31.59 5.92 14.90
C ALA A 99 30.16 6.43 15.17
N GLN A 100 29.99 7.75 15.37
CA GLN A 100 28.68 8.38 15.53
C GLN A 100 27.82 8.25 14.27
N LYS A 101 28.37 8.52 13.08
CA LYS A 101 27.65 8.35 11.81
C LYS A 101 27.24 6.90 11.58
N THR A 102 28.11 5.93 11.88
CA THR A 102 27.81 4.51 11.75
C THR A 102 26.71 4.08 12.72
N ARG A 103 26.71 4.58 13.97
CA ARG A 103 25.61 4.34 14.92
C ARG A 103 24.29 4.91 14.40
N TYR A 104 24.29 6.17 13.97
CA TYR A 104 23.11 6.81 13.40
C TYR A 104 22.53 6.04 12.21
N LEU A 105 23.37 5.63 11.26
CA LEU A 105 22.95 4.84 10.11
C LEU A 105 22.39 3.48 10.52
N LYS A 106 23.00 2.82 11.50
CA LYS A 106 22.53 1.54 12.03
C LYS A 106 21.15 1.67 12.66
N ASP A 107 20.96 2.68 13.52
CA ASP A 107 19.69 2.92 14.20
C ASP A 107 18.58 3.29 13.19
N HIS A 108 18.91 4.11 12.19
CA HIS A 108 17.97 4.48 11.13
C HIS A 108 17.59 3.28 10.23
N LEU A 109 18.54 2.41 9.89
CA LEU A 109 18.25 1.20 9.12
C LEU A 109 17.40 0.21 9.94
N GLN A 110 17.69 0.08 11.23
CA GLN A 110 16.92 -0.78 12.12
C GLN A 110 15.48 -0.26 12.27
N ALA A 111 15.29 1.05 12.50
CA ALA A 111 13.96 1.65 12.57
C ALA A 111 13.17 1.45 11.26
N LYS A 112 13.82 1.65 10.10
CA LYS A 112 13.19 1.41 8.80
C LYS A 112 12.77 -0.06 8.64
N HIS A 113 13.67 -0.99 9.00
CA HIS A 113 13.37 -2.42 8.94
C HIS A 113 12.18 -2.80 9.84
N GLU A 114 12.14 -2.28 11.07
CA GLU A 114 11.03 -2.51 12.00
C GLU A 114 9.70 -1.97 11.46
N THR A 115 9.71 -0.81 10.79
CA THR A 115 8.49 -0.27 10.16
C THR A 115 8.02 -1.12 8.97
N GLU A 116 8.94 -1.60 8.12
CA GLU A 116 8.61 -2.48 6.99
C GLU A 116 8.07 -3.82 7.47
N VAL A 117 8.66 -4.40 8.52
CA VAL A 117 8.18 -5.66 9.11
C VAL A 117 6.77 -5.51 9.66
N LYS A 118 6.44 -4.42 10.35
CA LYS A 118 5.08 -4.15 10.84
C LYS A 118 4.07 -4.04 9.71
N LEU A 119 4.40 -3.29 8.66
CA LEU A 119 3.54 -3.13 7.49
C LEU A 119 3.27 -4.47 6.79
N LEU A 120 4.31 -5.28 6.59
CA LEU A 120 4.16 -6.61 6.00
C LEU A 120 3.34 -7.55 6.88
N GLN A 121 3.47 -7.46 8.21
CA GLN A 121 2.65 -8.25 9.13
C GLN A 121 1.17 -7.87 9.05
N GLU A 122 0.85 -6.58 8.96
CA GLU A 122 -0.53 -6.11 8.76
C GLU A 122 -1.09 -6.58 7.41
N GLN A 123 -0.32 -6.49 6.33
CA GLN A 123 -0.73 -7.01 5.01
C GLN A 123 -1.03 -8.52 5.04
N ILE A 124 -0.17 -9.31 5.70
CA ILE A 124 -0.39 -10.75 5.86
C ILE A 124 -1.67 -11.03 6.68
N LEU A 125 -1.95 -10.22 7.70
CA LEU A 125 -3.16 -10.37 8.51
C LEU A 125 -4.42 -10.11 7.66
N ASN A 126 -4.42 -9.02 6.87
CA ASN A 126 -5.52 -8.66 5.99
C ASN A 126 -5.78 -9.74 4.93
N MET A 127 -4.73 -10.20 4.23
CA MET A 127 -4.86 -11.28 3.24
C MET A 127 -5.40 -12.57 3.86
N ARG A 128 -5.02 -12.90 5.11
CA ARG A 128 -5.56 -14.06 5.83
C ARG A 128 -7.04 -13.90 6.18
N GLN A 129 -7.50 -12.69 6.47
CA GLN A 129 -8.92 -12.42 6.74
C GLN A 129 -9.74 -12.53 5.45
N GLU A 130 -9.28 -11.93 4.35
CA GLU A 130 -9.89 -12.07 3.02
C GLU A 130 -9.98 -13.54 2.59
N GLN A 131 -8.89 -14.30 2.78
CA GLN A 131 -8.89 -15.73 2.44
C GLN A 131 -9.92 -16.53 3.25
N LYS A 132 -10.18 -16.16 4.52
CA LYS A 132 -11.25 -16.77 5.32
C LYS A 132 -12.64 -16.40 4.83
N ALA A 133 -12.86 -15.13 4.47
CA ALA A 133 -14.12 -14.65 3.92
C ALA A 133 -14.44 -15.36 2.59
N ASN A 134 -13.48 -15.39 1.66
CA ASN A 134 -13.63 -16.07 0.37
C ASN A 134 -13.88 -17.57 0.56
N LYS A 135 -13.20 -18.23 1.52
CA LYS A 135 -13.45 -19.65 1.82
C LYS A 135 -14.88 -19.88 2.32
N HIS A 136 -15.42 -18.97 3.13
CA HIS A 136 -16.80 -19.05 3.60
C HIS A 136 -17.79 -18.89 2.44
N GLU A 137 -17.55 -17.94 1.55
CA GLU A 137 -18.37 -17.70 0.37
C GLU A 137 -18.34 -18.89 -0.61
N ILE A 138 -17.17 -19.48 -0.86
CA ILE A 138 -17.02 -20.71 -1.66
C ILE A 138 -17.81 -21.86 -1.06
N ASN A 139 -17.76 -22.04 0.27
CA ASN A 139 -18.54 -23.10 0.92
C ASN A 139 -20.04 -22.86 0.76
N LYS A 140 -20.50 -21.61 0.93
CA LYS A 140 -21.90 -21.25 0.73
C LYS A 140 -22.37 -21.55 -0.71
N THR A 141 -21.60 -21.13 -1.72
CA THR A 141 -21.93 -21.43 -3.13
C THR A 141 -21.90 -22.93 -3.41
N LYS A 142 -20.98 -23.67 -2.77
CA LYS A 142 -20.93 -25.13 -2.89
C LYS A 142 -22.17 -25.80 -2.31
N ASP A 143 -22.66 -25.32 -1.17
CA ASP A 143 -23.89 -25.82 -0.54
C ASP A 143 -25.12 -25.50 -1.41
N GLU A 144 -25.20 -24.29 -1.98
CA GLU A 144 -26.24 -23.90 -2.95
C GLU A 144 -26.21 -24.78 -4.21
N LEU A 145 -25.01 -25.07 -4.73
CA LEU A 145 -24.83 -25.93 -5.89
C LEU A 145 -25.26 -27.36 -5.59
N HIS A 146 -24.89 -27.90 -4.41
CA HIS A 146 -25.38 -29.20 -3.96
C HIS A 146 -26.91 -29.24 -3.86
N PHE A 147 -27.53 -28.23 -3.26
CA PHE A 147 -28.97 -28.13 -3.18
C PHE A 147 -29.63 -28.11 -4.58
N LEU A 148 -29.09 -27.35 -5.53
CA LEU A 148 -29.59 -27.33 -6.91
C LEU A 148 -29.39 -28.66 -7.63
N LEU A 149 -28.26 -29.34 -7.40
CA LEU A 149 -27.96 -30.64 -7.98
C LEU A 149 -28.90 -31.73 -7.44
N ASP A 150 -29.21 -31.68 -6.15
CA ASP A 150 -30.18 -32.58 -5.51
C ASP A 150 -31.58 -32.34 -6.07
N ASN A 151 -32.01 -31.08 -6.20
CA ASN A 151 -33.27 -30.73 -6.86
C ASN A 151 -33.33 -31.19 -8.33
N LEU A 152 -32.22 -31.14 -9.06
CA LEU A 152 -32.15 -31.63 -10.44
C LEU A 152 -32.19 -33.16 -10.52
N ASN A 153 -31.56 -33.85 -9.59
CA ASN A 153 -31.59 -35.31 -9.51
C ASN A 153 -32.97 -35.83 -9.05
N GLU A 154 -33.66 -35.11 -8.16
CA GLU A 154 -35.07 -35.36 -7.85
C GLU A 154 -35.97 -35.08 -9.07
N LYS A 155 -35.67 -34.03 -9.84
CA LYS A 155 -36.38 -33.70 -11.09
C LYS A 155 -36.03 -34.58 -12.29
N LYS A 156 -35.01 -35.45 -12.23
CA LYS A 156 -34.79 -36.49 -13.26
C LYS A 156 -35.87 -37.59 -13.25
N GLN A 157 -36.78 -37.59 -12.28
CA GLN A 157 -38.05 -38.34 -12.33
C GLN A 157 -39.27 -37.48 -12.66
N VAL A 158 -39.09 -36.19 -12.94
CA VAL A 158 -40.15 -35.37 -13.54
C VAL A 158 -39.95 -35.46 -15.05
N ASP A 159 -40.46 -36.56 -15.59
CA ASP A 159 -40.87 -36.63 -16.97
C ASP A 159 -41.58 -35.31 -17.29
N LEU A 160 -41.06 -34.50 -18.22
CA LEU A 160 -41.74 -33.32 -18.79
C LEU A 160 -42.93 -33.78 -19.64
N THR A 161 -43.74 -34.67 -19.07
CA THR A 161 -45.06 -35.00 -19.52
C THR A 161 -45.94 -33.85 -19.07
N VAL A 162 -46.07 -32.83 -19.93
CA VAL A 162 -47.19 -31.88 -19.80
C VAL A 162 -48.44 -32.75 -19.82
N PRO A 163 -49.16 -32.88 -18.68
CA PRO A 163 -50.34 -33.70 -18.68
C PRO A 163 -51.31 -33.07 -19.67
N ALA A 164 -51.79 -33.85 -20.63
CA ALA A 164 -53.01 -33.46 -21.32
C ALA A 164 -54.06 -33.11 -20.24
N PRO A 165 -54.95 -32.13 -20.47
CA PRO A 165 -56.00 -31.74 -19.50
C PRO A 165 -56.93 -32.89 -19.05
N ASN A 166 -56.72 -34.11 -19.54
CA ASN A 166 -57.49 -35.31 -19.37
C ASN A 166 -56.63 -36.52 -18.90
N GLY A 167 -55.33 -36.34 -18.64
CA GLY A 167 -54.40 -37.37 -18.14
C GLY A 167 -54.12 -38.56 -19.09
N LYS A 168 -54.65 -38.57 -20.32
CA LYS A 168 -54.70 -39.77 -21.19
C LYS A 168 -53.63 -39.87 -22.29
N TYR A 169 -52.95 -38.79 -22.65
CA TYR A 169 -51.97 -38.79 -23.73
C TYR A 169 -50.77 -37.91 -23.39
N THR A 170 -49.59 -38.49 -23.42
CA THR A 170 -48.30 -37.80 -23.34
C THR A 170 -47.59 -37.99 -24.68
N PHE A 171 -47.22 -36.89 -25.32
CA PHE A 171 -46.42 -36.92 -26.54
C PHE A 171 -44.94 -36.91 -26.17
N SER A 172 -44.08 -37.46 -27.05
CA SER A 172 -42.63 -37.47 -26.83
C SER A 172 -42.08 -36.04 -26.75
N THR A 173 -40.91 -35.90 -26.12
CA THR A 173 -40.18 -34.62 -26.02
C THR A 173 -39.98 -33.99 -27.39
N ASP A 174 -39.62 -34.77 -28.40
CA ASP A 174 -39.41 -34.29 -29.78
C ASP A 174 -40.71 -33.75 -30.41
N THR A 175 -41.84 -34.39 -30.12
CA THR A 175 -43.15 -33.93 -30.59
C THR A 175 -43.53 -32.61 -29.91
N ASN A 176 -43.26 -32.48 -28.61
CA ASN A 176 -43.51 -31.24 -27.87
C ASN A 176 -42.60 -30.10 -28.34
N LEU A 177 -41.34 -30.39 -28.64
CA LEU A 177 -40.41 -29.42 -29.25
C LEU A 177 -40.93 -28.94 -30.61
N CYS A 178 -41.33 -29.87 -31.49
CA CYS A 178 -41.91 -29.54 -32.79
C CYS A 178 -43.17 -28.66 -32.66
N ILE A 179 -44.07 -28.97 -31.71
CA ILE A 179 -45.24 -28.12 -31.43
C ILE A 179 -44.82 -26.71 -31.01
N MET A 180 -43.83 -26.59 -30.11
CA MET A 180 -43.34 -25.30 -29.63
C MET A 180 -42.69 -24.47 -30.74
N GLU A 181 -41.91 -25.10 -31.62
CA GLU A 181 -41.30 -24.48 -32.79
C GLU A 181 -42.35 -23.96 -33.77
N LEU A 182 -43.39 -24.77 -34.08
CA LEU A 182 -44.49 -24.35 -34.94
C LEU A 182 -45.28 -23.17 -34.34
N LEU A 183 -45.54 -23.21 -33.03
CA LEU A 183 -46.17 -22.10 -32.34
C LEU A 183 -45.27 -20.85 -32.30
N ASN A 184 -43.94 -20.99 -32.29
CA ASN A 184 -42.99 -19.87 -32.37
C ASN A 184 -42.94 -19.29 -33.79
N ALA A 185 -43.16 -20.12 -34.80
CA ALA A 185 -43.33 -19.71 -36.20
C ALA A 185 -44.71 -19.08 -36.50
N ASN A 186 -45.47 -18.70 -35.45
CA ASN A 186 -46.80 -18.09 -35.54
C ASN A 186 -47.87 -18.96 -36.23
N VAL A 187 -47.70 -20.28 -36.23
CA VAL A 187 -48.76 -21.19 -36.67
C VAL A 187 -49.87 -21.17 -35.62
N ALA A 188 -51.10 -20.89 -36.05
CA ALA A 188 -52.26 -20.94 -35.16
C ALA A 188 -52.38 -22.33 -34.53
N PHE A 189 -52.60 -22.41 -33.21
CA PHE A 189 -52.65 -23.67 -32.46
C PHE A 189 -53.65 -24.69 -33.06
N GLU A 190 -54.74 -24.21 -33.68
CA GLU A 190 -55.74 -25.03 -34.38
C GLU A 190 -55.20 -25.72 -35.64
N LYS A 191 -54.11 -25.21 -36.21
CA LYS A 191 -53.52 -25.65 -37.48
C LYS A 191 -52.24 -26.46 -37.31
N VAL A 192 -51.64 -26.45 -36.12
CA VAL A 192 -50.40 -27.19 -35.83
C VAL A 192 -50.52 -28.67 -36.22
N SER A 193 -51.61 -29.33 -35.82
CA SER A 193 -51.89 -30.73 -36.17
C SER A 193 -51.95 -30.98 -37.69
N CYS A 194 -52.59 -30.06 -38.42
CA CYS A 194 -52.70 -30.12 -39.88
C CYS A 194 -51.34 -29.93 -40.56
N VAL A 195 -50.50 -29.03 -40.04
CA VAL A 195 -49.15 -28.79 -40.57
C VAL A 195 -48.29 -30.04 -40.40
N ILE A 196 -48.26 -30.63 -39.20
CA ILE A 196 -47.51 -31.87 -38.93
C ILE A 196 -47.99 -32.99 -39.86
N SER A 197 -49.31 -33.17 -39.98
CA SER A 197 -49.89 -34.18 -40.89
C SER A 197 -49.50 -33.95 -42.35
N SER A 198 -49.49 -32.70 -42.81
CA SER A 198 -49.15 -32.37 -44.20
C SER A 198 -47.67 -32.64 -44.50
N VAL A 199 -46.77 -32.28 -43.58
CA VAL A 199 -45.33 -32.56 -43.70
C VAL A 199 -45.06 -34.06 -43.67
N MET A 200 -45.68 -34.81 -42.77
CA MET A 200 -45.53 -36.28 -42.71
C MET A 200 -45.97 -36.97 -44.01
N LYS A 201 -47.05 -36.50 -44.64
CA LYS A 201 -47.50 -36.99 -45.95
C LYS A 201 -46.49 -36.69 -47.05
N LEU A 202 -45.88 -35.51 -47.05
CA LEU A 202 -44.81 -35.16 -48.01
C LEU A 202 -43.57 -36.05 -47.85
N CYS A 203 -43.28 -36.49 -46.63
CA CYS A 203 -42.18 -37.39 -46.32
C CYS A 203 -42.49 -38.89 -46.55
N ASN A 204 -43.63 -39.22 -47.17
CA ASN A 204 -44.09 -40.61 -47.36
C ASN A 204 -44.21 -41.44 -46.08
N VAL A 205 -44.44 -40.79 -44.92
CA VAL A 205 -44.68 -41.48 -43.65
C VAL A 205 -46.17 -41.78 -43.53
N ASP A 206 -46.53 -43.04 -43.28
CA ASP A 206 -47.94 -43.44 -43.21
C ASP A 206 -48.63 -42.84 -41.96
N SER A 207 -49.36 -41.77 -42.20
CA SER A 207 -50.04 -40.98 -41.15
C SER A 207 -51.23 -41.69 -40.48
N ARG A 208 -51.62 -42.89 -40.94
CA ARG A 208 -52.84 -43.59 -40.45
C ARG A 208 -52.71 -44.12 -39.02
N ASN A 209 -51.50 -44.47 -38.59
CA ASN A 209 -51.23 -44.97 -37.24
C ASN A 209 -50.63 -43.89 -36.31
N ASN A 210 -50.39 -42.68 -36.81
CA ASN A 210 -49.83 -41.60 -36.03
C ASN A 210 -50.94 -40.81 -35.33
N ILE A 211 -50.89 -40.79 -34.00
CA ILE A 211 -51.74 -39.91 -33.19
C ILE A 211 -51.13 -38.50 -33.28
N PHE A 212 -51.87 -37.55 -33.82
CA PHE A 212 -51.43 -36.15 -33.86
C PHE A 212 -51.94 -35.37 -32.63
N PRO A 213 -51.21 -34.32 -32.19
CA PRO A 213 -51.66 -33.43 -31.13
C PRO A 213 -53.03 -32.84 -31.47
N LYS A 214 -53.99 -33.01 -30.57
CA LYS A 214 -55.31 -32.38 -30.69
C LYS A 214 -55.21 -30.89 -30.36
N LYS A 215 -56.17 -30.11 -30.87
CA LYS A 215 -56.29 -28.67 -30.62
C LYS A 215 -56.17 -28.31 -29.14
N ASP A 216 -56.84 -29.06 -28.27
CA ASP A 216 -56.84 -28.79 -26.82
C ASP A 216 -55.45 -28.98 -26.20
N TYR A 217 -54.73 -30.02 -26.62
CA TYR A 217 -53.36 -30.28 -26.14
C TYR A 217 -52.39 -29.17 -26.57
N VAL A 218 -52.46 -28.75 -27.84
CA VAL A 218 -51.64 -27.65 -28.37
C VAL A 218 -52.03 -26.32 -27.71
N SER A 219 -53.31 -26.11 -27.42
CA SER A 219 -53.80 -24.94 -26.68
C SER A 219 -53.24 -24.90 -25.26
N THR A 220 -53.17 -26.04 -24.57
CA THR A 220 -52.53 -26.15 -23.26
C THR A 220 -51.05 -25.80 -23.36
N ILE A 221 -50.30 -26.39 -24.31
CA ILE A 221 -48.88 -26.06 -24.52
C ILE A 221 -48.69 -24.57 -24.81
N SER A 222 -49.51 -23.98 -25.68
CA SER A 222 -49.47 -22.56 -25.98
C SER A 222 -49.71 -21.69 -24.74
N SER A 223 -50.63 -22.11 -23.86
CA SER A 223 -50.93 -21.43 -22.60
C SER A 223 -49.79 -21.56 -21.60
N THR A 224 -49.19 -22.74 -21.48
CA THR A 224 -48.02 -23.00 -20.63
C THR A 224 -46.79 -22.21 -21.11
N ARG A 225 -46.57 -22.13 -22.43
CA ARG A 225 -45.51 -21.29 -23.01
C ARG A 225 -45.71 -19.81 -22.65
N LEU A 226 -46.93 -19.31 -22.78
CA LEU A 226 -47.26 -17.94 -22.40
C LEU A 226 -47.03 -17.71 -20.90
N PHE A 227 -47.42 -18.67 -20.06
CA PHE A 227 -47.19 -18.65 -18.62
C PHE A 227 -45.70 -18.51 -18.29
N VAL A 228 -44.84 -19.36 -18.85
CA VAL A 228 -43.38 -19.31 -18.64
C VAL A 228 -42.80 -17.99 -19.14
N SER A 229 -43.25 -17.51 -20.31
CA SER A 229 -42.80 -16.22 -20.85
C SER A 229 -43.17 -15.04 -19.95
N GLN A 230 -44.36 -15.06 -19.34
CA GLN A 230 -44.81 -14.02 -18.42
C GLN A 230 -44.06 -14.08 -17.09
N ALA A 231 -43.81 -15.28 -16.56
CA ALA A 231 -42.99 -15.46 -15.35
C ALA A 231 -41.55 -14.97 -15.57
N HIS A 232 -40.96 -15.27 -16.73
CA HIS A 232 -39.62 -14.78 -17.08
C HIS A 232 -39.61 -13.25 -17.29
N ALA A 233 -40.64 -12.69 -17.90
CA ALA A 233 -40.78 -11.23 -18.00
C ALA A 233 -40.85 -10.57 -16.63
N ALA A 234 -41.57 -11.18 -15.67
CA ALA A 234 -41.65 -10.67 -14.30
C ALA A 234 -40.28 -10.63 -13.60
N ILE A 235 -39.46 -11.68 -13.77
CA ILE A 235 -38.11 -11.74 -13.19
C ILE A 235 -37.18 -10.71 -13.84
N VAL A 236 -37.09 -10.69 -15.17
CA VAL A 236 -36.16 -9.79 -15.88
C VAL A 236 -36.50 -8.32 -15.62
N CYS A 237 -37.80 -8.01 -15.54
CA CYS A 237 -38.21 -6.65 -15.26
C CYS A 237 -38.02 -6.29 -13.77
N SER A 238 -38.11 -7.23 -12.82
CA SER A 238 -37.91 -6.94 -11.40
C SER A 238 -36.49 -6.50 -11.04
N GLU A 239 -35.51 -6.81 -11.88
CA GLU A 239 -34.08 -6.50 -11.67
C GLU A 239 -33.67 -5.12 -12.20
N GLN A 240 -34.54 -4.39 -12.90
CA GLN A 240 -34.18 -3.12 -13.56
C GLN A 240 -34.97 -1.93 -13.00
N GLU A 241 -34.31 -0.77 -12.86
CA GLU A 241 -34.87 0.42 -12.22
C GLU A 241 -35.87 1.16 -13.12
N ASN A 242 -35.60 1.23 -14.44
CA ASN A 242 -36.43 1.97 -15.38
C ASN A 242 -37.20 1.06 -16.34
N GLN A 243 -38.52 1.18 -16.32
CA GLN A 243 -39.42 0.49 -17.25
C GLN A 243 -40.38 1.47 -17.88
N THR A 244 -40.81 1.20 -19.11
CA THR A 244 -41.85 1.99 -19.80
C THR A 244 -43.00 1.09 -20.20
N LEU A 245 -44.23 1.54 -19.91
CA LEU A 245 -45.45 0.85 -20.30
C LEU A 245 -46.04 1.52 -21.54
N TYR A 246 -46.17 0.76 -22.62
CA TYR A 246 -46.84 1.15 -23.84
C TYR A 246 -48.24 0.54 -23.88
N THR A 247 -49.20 1.36 -24.28
CA THR A 247 -50.56 0.91 -24.56
C THR A 247 -50.95 1.31 -25.95
N ASP A 248 -51.47 0.36 -26.73
CA ASP A 248 -52.04 0.62 -28.04
C ASP A 248 -53.46 0.06 -28.11
N GLU A 249 -54.33 0.68 -28.90
CA GLU A 249 -55.73 0.30 -29.04
C GLU A 249 -56.09 -0.01 -30.48
N THR A 250 -56.72 -1.16 -30.69
CA THR A 250 -57.24 -1.56 -31.98
C THR A 250 -58.70 -1.99 -31.89
N LYS A 251 -59.38 -2.08 -33.04
CA LYS A 251 -60.73 -2.64 -33.13
C LYS A 251 -60.70 -3.84 -34.06
N LYS A 252 -61.25 -4.96 -33.60
CA LYS A 252 -61.46 -6.16 -34.43
C LYS A 252 -62.93 -6.52 -34.39
N ASN A 253 -63.58 -6.55 -35.55
CA ASN A 253 -65.02 -6.83 -35.68
C ASN A 253 -65.90 -5.95 -34.78
N GLY A 254 -65.57 -4.65 -34.69
CA GLY A 254 -66.29 -3.68 -33.86
C GLY A 254 -65.98 -3.73 -32.36
N GLN A 255 -65.26 -4.75 -31.89
CA GLN A 255 -64.86 -4.89 -30.49
C GLN A 255 -63.52 -4.17 -30.23
N PRO A 256 -63.41 -3.31 -29.19
CA PRO A 256 -62.15 -2.68 -28.82
C PRO A 256 -61.22 -3.67 -28.12
N TYR A 257 -59.94 -3.63 -28.47
CA TYR A 257 -58.87 -4.36 -27.81
C TYR A 257 -57.73 -3.40 -27.44
N GLY A 258 -57.17 -3.60 -26.25
CA GLY A 258 -55.95 -2.93 -25.79
C GLY A 258 -54.78 -3.90 -25.79
N VAL A 259 -53.65 -3.47 -26.35
CA VAL A 259 -52.35 -4.13 -26.25
C VAL A 259 -51.55 -3.42 -25.17
N PHE A 260 -50.95 -4.19 -24.27
CA PHE A 260 -50.15 -3.68 -23.16
C PHE A 260 -48.76 -4.31 -23.22
N VAL A 261 -47.73 -3.47 -23.39
CA VAL A 261 -46.33 -3.90 -23.52
C VAL A 261 -45.50 -3.14 -22.52
N THR A 262 -44.70 -3.84 -21.72
CA THR A 262 -43.65 -3.19 -20.91
C THR A 262 -42.30 -3.34 -21.62
N THR A 263 -41.45 -2.33 -21.53
CA THR A 263 -40.04 -2.42 -21.97
C THR A 263 -39.11 -2.22 -20.80
N ASN A 264 -38.00 -2.92 -20.86
CA ASN A 264 -36.89 -2.79 -19.94
C ASN A 264 -35.92 -1.66 -20.40
N GLU A 265 -34.80 -1.46 -19.70
CA GLU A 265 -33.81 -0.41 -20.02
C GLU A 265 -33.19 -0.58 -21.42
N ASP A 266 -33.03 -1.83 -21.86
CA ASP A 266 -32.54 -2.18 -23.20
C ASP A 266 -33.60 -2.03 -24.31
N LYS A 267 -34.78 -1.48 -23.98
CA LYS A 267 -35.94 -1.34 -24.88
C LYS A 267 -36.45 -2.68 -25.43
N LYS A 268 -36.18 -3.79 -24.74
CA LYS A 268 -36.72 -5.10 -25.11
C LYS A 268 -38.21 -5.16 -24.76
N PRO A 269 -39.10 -5.46 -25.71
CA PRO A 269 -40.54 -5.47 -25.45
C PRO A 269 -40.98 -6.78 -24.80
N PHE A 270 -41.82 -6.66 -23.77
CA PHE A 270 -42.49 -7.75 -23.09
C PHE A 270 -44.01 -7.53 -23.14
N LEU A 271 -44.70 -8.42 -23.86
CA LEU A 271 -46.14 -8.35 -23.99
C LEU A 271 -46.81 -8.80 -22.69
N LEU A 272 -47.49 -7.86 -22.02
CA LEU A 272 -48.30 -8.17 -20.84
C LEU A 272 -49.64 -8.80 -21.25
N GLY A 273 -50.18 -8.38 -22.40
CA GLY A 273 -51.30 -9.06 -23.03
C GLY A 273 -52.06 -8.21 -24.04
N LEU A 274 -52.97 -8.90 -24.75
CA LEU A 274 -54.05 -8.30 -25.53
C LEU A 274 -55.36 -8.54 -24.78
N ARG A 275 -56.09 -7.48 -24.46
CA ARG A 275 -57.32 -7.56 -23.65
C ARG A 275 -58.48 -6.91 -24.39
N GLN A 276 -59.61 -7.59 -24.43
CA GLN A 276 -60.84 -6.97 -24.91
C GLN A 276 -61.29 -5.92 -23.88
N MET A 277 -61.66 -4.74 -24.37
CA MET A 277 -62.18 -3.67 -23.54
C MET A 277 -63.65 -3.46 -23.89
N SER A 278 -64.51 -3.30 -22.89
CA SER A 278 -65.94 -3.07 -23.13
C SER A 278 -66.21 -1.68 -23.74
N ASN A 279 -65.38 -0.69 -23.41
CA ASN A 279 -65.40 0.65 -23.96
C ASN A 279 -64.00 1.30 -23.85
N LYS A 280 -63.88 2.58 -24.22
CA LYS A 280 -62.62 3.36 -24.15
C LYS A 280 -62.50 4.22 -22.88
N ALA A 281 -63.37 4.05 -21.89
CA ALA A 281 -63.32 4.83 -20.67
C ALA A 281 -62.07 4.51 -19.85
N ALA A 282 -61.52 5.51 -19.15
CA ALA A 282 -60.38 5.32 -18.26
C ALA A 282 -60.63 4.21 -17.23
N GLN A 283 -61.85 4.13 -16.68
CA GLN A 283 -62.23 3.09 -15.72
C GLN A 283 -62.04 1.67 -16.28
N THR A 284 -62.46 1.43 -17.52
CA THR A 284 -62.31 0.11 -18.16
C THR A 284 -60.85 -0.24 -18.39
N GLN A 285 -59.99 0.73 -18.72
CA GLN A 285 -58.55 0.46 -18.84
C GLN A 285 -57.91 0.19 -17.47
N LEU A 286 -58.34 0.88 -16.41
CA LEU A 286 -57.89 0.60 -15.05
C LEU A 286 -58.28 -0.81 -14.59
N ASP A 287 -59.49 -1.24 -14.90
CA ASP A 287 -59.96 -2.58 -14.55
C ASP A 287 -59.14 -3.65 -15.30
N VAL A 288 -58.79 -3.39 -16.57
CA VAL A 288 -57.88 -4.23 -17.35
C VAL A 288 -56.46 -4.25 -16.76
N PHE A 289 -55.96 -3.12 -16.27
CA PHE A 289 -54.66 -3.07 -15.57
C PHE A 289 -54.66 -3.88 -14.27
N LYS A 290 -55.74 -3.81 -13.48
CA LYS A 290 -55.91 -4.64 -12.29
C LYS A 290 -55.91 -6.13 -12.63
N GLN A 291 -56.57 -6.51 -13.73
CA GLN A 291 -56.55 -7.89 -14.20
C GLN A 291 -55.15 -8.34 -14.64
N ILE A 292 -54.41 -7.48 -15.34
CA ILE A 292 -53.02 -7.75 -15.76
C ILE A 292 -52.11 -7.92 -14.53
N LEU A 293 -52.22 -7.04 -13.54
CA LEU A 293 -51.47 -7.15 -12.29
C LEU A 293 -51.83 -8.41 -11.51
N GLY A 294 -53.12 -8.73 -11.37
CA GLY A 294 -53.57 -9.96 -10.73
C GLY A 294 -53.06 -11.21 -11.47
N ASP A 295 -53.04 -11.19 -12.81
CA ASP A 295 -52.44 -12.26 -13.62
C ASP A 295 -50.95 -12.42 -13.35
N ILE A 296 -50.19 -11.32 -13.22
CA ILE A 296 -48.75 -11.35 -12.94
C ILE A 296 -48.48 -11.86 -11.53
N GLU A 297 -49.20 -11.33 -10.54
CA GLU A 297 -49.07 -11.67 -9.11
C GLU A 297 -49.40 -13.16 -8.85
N LEU A 298 -50.52 -13.65 -9.39
CA LEU A 298 -50.91 -15.06 -9.26
C LEU A 298 -49.88 -16.00 -9.89
N ARG A 299 -49.24 -15.59 -11.00
CA ARG A 299 -48.29 -16.42 -11.73
C ARG A 299 -46.89 -16.40 -11.10
N TYR A 300 -46.48 -15.31 -10.47
CA TYR A 300 -45.19 -15.20 -9.78
C TYR A 300 -45.17 -15.90 -8.43
N ASN A 301 -46.25 -15.79 -7.63
CA ASN A 301 -46.40 -16.49 -6.35
C ASN A 301 -46.36 -18.03 -6.47
N GLN A 302 -46.56 -18.58 -7.68
CA GLN A 302 -46.43 -20.02 -7.97
C GLN A 302 -45.00 -20.46 -8.30
N VAL A 303 -44.09 -19.52 -8.61
CA VAL A 303 -42.74 -19.80 -9.14
C VAL A 303 -41.63 -19.45 -8.14
N THR A 304 -41.84 -18.52 -7.21
CA THR A 304 -40.79 -18.01 -6.29
C THR A 304 -41.28 -17.89 -4.85
N THR A 305 -40.49 -18.36 -3.89
CA THR A 305 -40.82 -18.39 -2.44
C THR A 305 -40.29 -17.22 -1.61
N ASN A 306 -39.60 -16.23 -2.20
CA ASN A 306 -38.84 -15.23 -1.43
C ASN A 306 -39.18 -13.76 -1.78
N ASP A 307 -38.95 -12.88 -0.79
CA ASP A 307 -39.28 -11.46 -0.60
C ASP A 307 -38.95 -10.42 -1.72
N VAL A 308 -38.74 -10.84 -2.97
CA VAL A 308 -38.53 -9.93 -4.14
C VAL A 308 -39.85 -9.26 -4.57
N ASN A 309 -40.96 -9.61 -3.92
CA ASN A 309 -42.36 -9.35 -4.29
C ASN A 309 -42.76 -7.87 -4.45
N ASN A 310 -42.03 -6.93 -3.83
CA ASN A 310 -42.47 -5.55 -3.77
C ASN A 310 -41.92 -4.67 -4.89
N HIS A 311 -40.76 -4.97 -5.49
CA HIS A 311 -40.12 -3.99 -6.38
C HIS A 311 -40.79 -3.90 -7.77
N PHE A 312 -41.02 -5.04 -8.41
CA PHE A 312 -41.62 -5.11 -9.76
C PHE A 312 -43.07 -4.65 -9.81
N ASN A 313 -43.89 -5.14 -8.88
CA ASN A 313 -45.28 -4.75 -8.78
C ASN A 313 -45.40 -3.24 -8.52
N ASN A 314 -44.55 -2.67 -7.67
CA ASN A 314 -44.53 -1.23 -7.42
C ASN A 314 -44.10 -0.41 -8.64
N GLN A 315 -43.17 -0.89 -9.46
CA GLN A 315 -42.75 -0.21 -10.69
C GLN A 315 -43.81 -0.26 -11.80
N ILE A 316 -44.46 -1.41 -12.02
CA ILE A 316 -45.59 -1.50 -12.95
C ILE A 316 -46.75 -0.63 -12.44
N LEU A 317 -47.04 -0.63 -11.13
CA LEU A 317 -48.05 0.24 -10.54
C LEU A 317 -47.74 1.72 -10.77
N GLN A 318 -46.47 2.14 -10.65
CA GLN A 318 -46.04 3.50 -10.94
C GLN A 318 -46.27 3.86 -12.41
N ASN A 319 -45.95 2.97 -13.34
CA ASN A 319 -46.17 3.17 -14.77
C ASN A 319 -47.66 3.18 -15.15
N ILE A 320 -48.47 2.33 -14.52
CA ILE A 320 -49.93 2.38 -14.64
C ILE A 320 -50.46 3.70 -14.12
N LYS A 321 -49.99 4.18 -12.96
CA LYS A 321 -50.39 5.47 -12.39
C LYS A 321 -50.10 6.63 -13.36
N CYS A 322 -48.91 6.68 -13.97
CA CYS A 322 -48.56 7.69 -14.96
C CYS A 322 -49.49 7.61 -16.18
N THR A 323 -49.67 6.41 -16.75
CA THR A 323 -50.56 6.18 -17.91
C THR A 323 -52.01 6.60 -17.63
N MET A 324 -52.52 6.26 -16.43
CA MET A 324 -53.87 6.60 -16.00
C MET A 324 -54.05 8.10 -15.76
N SER A 325 -53.02 8.77 -15.23
CA SER A 325 -53.00 10.22 -15.06
C SER A 325 -53.12 10.93 -16.41
N ASP A 326 -52.31 10.53 -17.40
CA ASP A 326 -52.32 11.12 -18.74
C ASP A 326 -53.65 10.92 -19.44
N ARG A 327 -54.24 9.72 -19.31
CA ARG A 327 -55.55 9.43 -19.90
C ARG A 327 -56.70 10.18 -19.22
N ALA A 328 -56.67 10.31 -17.89
CA ALA A 328 -57.64 11.10 -17.15
C ALA A 328 -57.58 12.58 -17.55
N ALA A 329 -56.38 13.15 -17.68
CA ALA A 329 -56.18 14.50 -18.17
C ALA A 329 -56.74 14.68 -19.60
N THR A 330 -56.45 13.74 -20.49
CA THR A 330 -56.94 13.74 -21.88
C THR A 330 -58.48 13.64 -21.94
N GLN A 331 -59.08 12.77 -21.12
CA GLN A 331 -60.52 12.60 -21.06
C GLN A 331 -61.21 13.85 -20.50
N TYR A 332 -60.66 14.47 -19.46
CA TYR A 332 -61.17 15.72 -18.89
C TYR A 332 -61.18 16.85 -19.93
N HIS A 333 -60.10 16.96 -20.72
CA HIS A 333 -60.03 17.93 -21.81
C HIS A 333 -61.08 17.69 -22.88
N LEU A 334 -61.35 16.44 -23.26
CA LEU A 334 -62.35 16.08 -24.28
C LEU A 334 -63.81 16.23 -23.82
N THR A 335 -64.08 16.14 -22.51
CA THR A 335 -65.45 16.28 -21.97
C THR A 335 -65.85 17.71 -21.65
N ASN A 336 -64.86 18.60 -21.47
CA ASN A 336 -65.07 20.02 -21.14
C ASN A 336 -64.75 20.97 -22.31
N SER A 337 -64.44 20.42 -23.48
CA SER A 337 -64.40 21.09 -24.78
C SER A 337 -65.65 20.74 -25.56
#